data_AF-A0AA86QBB9-F1
#
_entry.id   AF-A0AA86QBB9-F1
#
_cell.length_a   1.000
_cell.length_b   1.000
_cell.length_c   1.000
_cell.angle_alpha   90.00
_cell.angle_beta   90.00
_cell.angle_gamma   90.00
#
_symmetry.space_group_name_H-M   'P 1'
#
loop_
_entity.id
_entity.type
_entity.pdbx_description
1 polymer ?
#
loop_
_entity_poly.entity_id
_entity_poly.type
_entity_poly.pdbx_seq_one_letter_code
_entity_poly.pdbx_strand_id
1 'polypeptide(L)'
;MIVISVFATIAPIPVNYTSTESRFRVGDLNFTCILPNGSSCLETIAETIIFYKPLIYPAGAPIEEKKAITQFKLLLTTTNLPMDFRQMNETYSITVNNSVIVAEAHDPFGAARVFATLCQMVEPDFQAGIYFIQESKVWDKPAFPYRAVQVDSSRHFLPISTLKRQVAALSIAKMSVLHLHESDSQSFPMKTDTAPGSNFYKGSWKTGGELYYHTLKDMKELATYAKNLGVYLMLEFDMPGHADSWRRSGDNINCACGDVINPTLELTYDYIKSYMQDIFNTIYKPFGFTPLIHLGGDEVNHWCFKDDPKVKGYMEQNNLDERGIQQMLHNRVIKIIDNLTNEMYPERNNTQFRFYWQEAFSNGNNMENGGVVHSWMHSYVIKEAANKNYFSIRSQGWYLDVNQPGGNQEIFVDSWKDFYKVNPAEGLDEKQRLLCLGGGGCQWGEKVHDGNIDEQIWPRSLAISEVLWSNPKDTTITQKLKVRLNNLTCKLRSAGTSSGALIPSAPCPGVDSIPNKKRLDNWRQQDAFEQSDEKEGWGNR
;
A
#
# COMPACT_ATOMS: atom_id res chain seq x y z
N MET A 1 -30.94 14.30 -23.98
CA MET A 1 -31.09 12.93 -23.45
C MET A 1 -29.76 12.22 -23.60
N ILE A 2 -28.95 12.21 -22.56
CA ILE A 2 -27.74 11.37 -22.53
C ILE A 2 -28.22 10.00 -22.09
N VAL A 3 -28.06 8.99 -22.95
CA VAL A 3 -28.30 7.60 -22.59
C VAL A 3 -27.29 7.25 -21.51
N ILE A 4 -27.71 7.27 -20.24
CA ILE A 4 -26.90 6.79 -19.12
C ILE A 4 -26.83 5.27 -19.30
N SER A 5 -25.77 4.81 -19.94
CA SER A 5 -25.58 3.39 -20.25
C SER A 5 -25.57 2.56 -18.97
N VAL A 6 -26.22 1.39 -19.03
CA VAL A 6 -26.33 0.33 -18.02
C VAL A 6 -24.98 -0.40 -17.82
N PHE A 7 -23.86 0.32 -17.72
CA PHE A 7 -22.54 -0.27 -17.53
C PHE A 7 -22.07 -0.08 -16.09
N ALA A 8 -21.45 -1.11 -15.53
CA ALA A 8 -20.82 -1.05 -14.22
C ALA A 8 -19.84 0.12 -14.15
N THR A 9 -20.01 1.00 -13.17
CA THR A 9 -19.11 2.14 -12.90
C THR A 9 -17.91 1.78 -12.03
N ILE A 10 -17.83 0.51 -11.60
CA ILE A 10 -16.87 0.01 -10.62
C ILE A 10 -15.49 -0.27 -11.25
N ALA A 11 -14.45 0.24 -10.61
CA ALA A 11 -13.06 -0.13 -10.83
C ALA A 11 -12.35 -0.43 -9.48
N PRO A 12 -11.53 -1.48 -9.40
CA PRO A 12 -11.41 -2.56 -10.36
C PRO A 12 -12.73 -3.30 -10.64
N ILE A 13 -12.85 -3.92 -11.82
CA ILE A 13 -14.06 -4.64 -12.21
C ILE A 13 -14.21 -5.93 -11.36
N PRO A 14 -15.37 -6.16 -10.72
CA PRO A 14 -15.56 -7.35 -9.91
C PRO A 14 -15.53 -8.65 -10.71
N VAL A 15 -15.18 -9.76 -10.05
CA VAL A 15 -15.27 -11.10 -10.66
C VAL A 15 -16.69 -11.39 -11.16
N ASN A 16 -17.72 -11.04 -10.39
CA ASN A 16 -19.11 -11.11 -10.82
C ASN A 16 -19.88 -9.85 -10.43
N TYR A 17 -20.47 -9.20 -11.43
CA TYR A 17 -21.35 -8.05 -11.28
C TYR A 17 -22.57 -8.23 -12.17
N THR A 18 -23.75 -8.25 -11.56
CA THR A 18 -25.03 -8.29 -12.26
C THR A 18 -25.91 -7.13 -11.79
N SER A 19 -26.61 -6.48 -12.70
CA SER A 19 -27.45 -5.31 -12.41
C SER A 19 -28.72 -5.31 -13.26
N THR A 20 -29.80 -4.74 -12.74
CA THR A 20 -31.05 -4.49 -13.50
C THR A 20 -31.17 -3.01 -13.85
N GLU A 21 -32.13 -2.59 -14.66
CA GLU A 21 -32.36 -1.16 -14.94
C GLU A 21 -32.97 -0.40 -13.74
N SER A 22 -33.43 -1.12 -12.71
CA SER A 22 -34.01 -0.53 -11.50
C SER A 22 -32.97 0.29 -10.73
N ARG A 23 -33.37 1.48 -10.30
CA ARG A 23 -32.57 2.36 -9.44
C ARG A 23 -33.37 2.75 -8.21
N PHE A 24 -32.68 2.82 -7.07
CA PHE A 24 -33.25 3.22 -5.79
C PHE A 24 -32.57 4.48 -5.29
N ARG A 25 -33.35 5.36 -4.67
CA ARG A 25 -32.79 6.50 -3.94
C ARG A 25 -32.05 5.98 -2.71
N VAL A 26 -30.97 6.64 -2.34
CA VAL A 26 -30.21 6.33 -1.13
C VAL A 26 -30.32 7.50 -0.15
N GLY A 27 -30.80 7.20 1.05
CA GLY A 27 -30.90 8.14 2.16
C GLY A 27 -29.66 8.06 3.06
N ASP A 28 -29.75 8.52 4.30
CA ASP A 28 -28.65 8.41 5.23
C ASP A 28 -28.61 6.95 5.71
N LEU A 29 -27.60 6.21 5.26
CA LEU A 29 -27.49 4.81 5.62
C LEU A 29 -27.18 4.67 7.11
N ASN A 30 -28.08 3.98 7.80
CA ASN A 30 -27.82 3.40 9.10
C ASN A 30 -26.99 2.12 8.89
N PHE A 31 -25.72 2.18 9.25
CA PHE A 31 -24.78 1.07 9.13
C PHE A 31 -24.88 0.12 10.32
N THR A 32 -25.11 -1.15 10.04
CA THR A 32 -25.09 -2.22 11.04
C THR A 32 -24.06 -3.27 10.65
N CYS A 33 -23.41 -3.88 11.65
CA CYS A 33 -22.42 -4.95 11.47
C CYS A 33 -22.73 -6.08 12.44
N ILE A 34 -22.89 -7.31 11.95
CA ILE A 34 -23.26 -8.47 12.77
C ILE A 34 -22.32 -9.66 12.49
N LEU A 35 -21.90 -10.34 13.56
CA LEU A 35 -21.14 -11.59 13.54
C LEU A 35 -22.06 -12.83 13.56
N PRO A 36 -21.56 -14.05 13.28
CA PRO A 36 -22.42 -15.25 13.19
C PRO A 36 -23.12 -15.60 14.51
N ASN A 37 -22.55 -15.18 15.64
CA ASN A 37 -23.13 -15.34 16.99
C ASN A 37 -24.19 -14.26 17.33
N GLY A 38 -24.48 -13.33 16.42
CA GLY A 38 -25.41 -12.22 16.60
C GLY A 38 -24.84 -10.98 17.30
N SER A 39 -23.58 -10.98 17.74
CA SER A 39 -22.97 -9.79 18.35
C SER A 39 -22.65 -8.73 17.31
N SER A 40 -22.67 -7.46 17.75
CA SER A 40 -22.27 -6.34 16.90
C SER A 40 -20.77 -6.37 16.60
N CYS A 41 -20.39 -6.00 15.37
CA CYS A 41 -19.00 -5.72 14.97
C CYS A 41 -18.81 -4.27 14.54
N LEU A 42 -19.74 -3.37 14.90
CA LEU A 42 -19.74 -2.00 14.40
C LEU A 42 -18.48 -1.22 14.80
N GLU A 43 -18.01 -1.38 16.05
CA GLU A 43 -16.79 -0.75 16.54
C GLU A 43 -15.55 -1.15 15.73
N THR A 44 -15.49 -2.39 15.25
CA THR A 44 -14.37 -2.89 14.43
C THR A 44 -14.26 -2.18 13.08
N ILE A 45 -15.37 -1.68 12.53
CA ILE A 45 -15.42 -1.03 11.21
C ILE A 45 -15.80 0.46 11.30
N ALA A 46 -15.84 1.04 12.51
CA ALA A 46 -16.30 2.40 12.73
C ALA A 46 -15.47 3.41 11.92
N GLU A 47 -14.14 3.30 12.00
CA GLU A 47 -13.22 4.15 11.25
C GLU A 47 -13.35 4.00 9.73
N THR A 48 -13.61 2.77 9.26
CA THR A 48 -13.90 2.53 7.84
C THR A 48 -15.18 3.25 7.41
N ILE A 49 -16.23 3.22 8.24
CA ILE A 49 -17.49 3.93 7.96
C ILE A 49 -17.25 5.44 7.97
N ILE A 50 -16.54 5.97 8.97
CA ILE A 50 -16.23 7.41 9.10
C ILE A 50 -15.53 7.91 7.84
N PHE A 51 -14.54 7.17 7.34
CA PHE A 51 -13.83 7.52 6.12
C PHE A 51 -14.72 7.45 4.86
N TYR A 52 -15.48 6.37 4.68
CA TYR A 52 -16.23 6.15 3.43
C TYR A 52 -17.55 6.91 3.36
N LYS A 53 -18.22 7.18 4.48
CA LYS A 53 -19.56 7.82 4.49
C LYS A 53 -19.58 9.16 3.71
N PRO A 54 -18.62 10.09 3.90
CA PRO A 54 -18.53 11.32 3.11
C PRO A 54 -18.23 11.11 1.62
N LEU A 55 -17.65 9.97 1.23
CA LEU A 55 -17.38 9.62 -0.17
C LEU A 55 -18.60 9.02 -0.87
N ILE A 56 -19.51 8.42 -0.09
CA ILE A 56 -20.79 7.91 -0.57
C ILE A 56 -21.78 9.08 -0.75
N TYR A 57 -21.91 9.95 0.27
CA TYR A 57 -22.67 11.21 0.19
C TYR A 57 -21.82 12.35 0.78
N PRO A 58 -21.27 13.25 -0.05
CA PRO A 58 -20.53 14.44 0.40
C PRO A 58 -21.19 15.19 1.56
N ALA A 59 -20.38 15.61 2.53
CA ALA A 59 -20.84 16.31 3.72
C ALA A 59 -21.69 17.55 3.36
N GLY A 60 -22.85 17.68 4.00
CA GLY A 60 -23.80 18.76 3.75
C GLY A 60 -24.67 18.58 2.50
N ALA A 61 -24.56 17.46 1.78
CA ALA A 61 -25.51 17.15 0.72
C ALA A 61 -26.92 16.94 1.30
N PRO A 62 -27.98 17.47 0.66
CA PRO A 62 -29.35 17.19 1.09
C PRO A 62 -29.62 15.70 0.88
N ILE A 63 -29.99 15.00 1.95
CA ILE A 63 -30.34 13.59 1.90
C ILE A 63 -31.87 13.48 1.94
N GLU A 64 -32.48 12.98 0.87
CA GLU A 64 -33.93 12.78 0.79
C GLU A 64 -34.31 11.37 1.23
N GLU A 65 -34.90 11.25 2.43
CA GLU A 65 -35.25 9.96 3.03
C GLU A 65 -36.51 9.30 2.43
N LYS A 66 -37.35 10.07 1.74
CA LYS A 66 -38.65 9.58 1.30
C LYS A 66 -38.50 8.54 0.19
N LYS A 67 -38.92 7.29 0.50
CA LYS A 67 -38.80 6.12 -0.39
C LYS A 67 -37.34 5.83 -0.79
N ALA A 68 -36.40 6.14 0.10
CA ALA A 68 -34.98 5.84 -0.09
C ALA A 68 -34.57 4.61 0.74
N ILE A 69 -33.49 3.96 0.31
CA ILE A 69 -32.80 2.95 1.11
C ILE A 69 -32.02 3.67 2.22
N THR A 70 -32.31 3.30 3.46
CA THR A 70 -31.68 3.91 4.65
C THR A 70 -30.97 2.86 5.51
N GLN A 71 -30.94 1.61 5.07
CA GLN A 71 -30.37 0.51 5.82
C GLN A 71 -29.22 -0.13 5.07
N PHE A 72 -28.10 -0.27 5.77
CA PHE A 72 -26.96 -1.06 5.34
C PHE A 72 -26.63 -2.10 6.40
N LYS A 73 -26.51 -3.36 5.98
CA LYS A 73 -26.17 -4.47 6.85
C LYS A 73 -24.92 -5.19 6.36
N LEU A 74 -23.86 -5.15 7.15
CA LEU A 74 -22.67 -5.97 6.95
C LEU A 74 -22.75 -7.21 7.83
N LEU A 75 -22.50 -8.37 7.22
CA LEU A 75 -22.27 -9.63 7.91
C LEU A 75 -20.78 -9.94 7.83
N LEU A 76 -20.12 -9.99 8.99
CA LEU A 76 -18.73 -10.45 9.10
C LEU A 76 -18.69 -11.89 9.60
N THR A 77 -17.74 -12.67 9.09
CA THR A 77 -17.48 -14.01 9.65
C THR A 77 -16.65 -13.91 10.94
N THR A 78 -15.70 -12.98 10.97
CA THR A 78 -14.79 -12.75 12.11
C THR A 78 -14.31 -11.30 12.14
N THR A 79 -13.86 -10.84 13.29
CA THR A 79 -13.12 -9.56 13.45
C THR A 79 -11.61 -9.77 13.48
N ASN A 80 -11.15 -11.02 13.55
CA ASN A 80 -9.74 -11.35 13.56
C ASN A 80 -9.16 -11.18 12.15
N LEU A 81 -8.00 -10.52 12.09
CA LEU A 81 -7.23 -10.41 10.86
C LEU A 81 -6.26 -11.59 10.74
N PRO A 82 -6.02 -12.10 9.53
CA PRO A 82 -5.01 -13.13 9.34
C PRO A 82 -3.62 -12.57 9.61
N MET A 83 -2.81 -13.37 10.30
CA MET A 83 -1.43 -13.00 10.64
C MET A 83 -0.55 -13.03 9.38
N ASP A 84 -0.76 -14.01 8.50
CA ASP A 84 -0.09 -14.16 7.21
C ASP A 84 -0.88 -13.42 6.12
N PHE A 85 -0.26 -12.42 5.48
CA PHE A 85 -0.94 -11.61 4.47
C PHE A 85 -1.40 -12.44 3.26
N ARG A 86 -0.77 -13.59 2.97
CA ARG A 86 -1.20 -14.50 1.89
C ARG A 86 -2.52 -15.18 2.19
N GLN A 87 -2.93 -15.21 3.47
CA GLN A 87 -4.19 -15.77 3.94
C GLN A 87 -5.28 -14.72 4.09
N MET A 88 -5.00 -13.46 3.74
CA MET A 88 -6.01 -12.39 3.67
C MET A 88 -7.19 -12.83 2.82
N ASN A 89 -8.39 -12.80 3.40
CA ASN A 89 -9.61 -13.12 2.69
C ASN A 89 -10.38 -11.83 2.39
N GLU A 90 -9.98 -11.20 1.30
CA GLU A 90 -10.61 -9.99 0.78
C GLU A 90 -11.85 -10.29 -0.08
N THR A 91 -12.42 -11.50 0.03
CA THR A 91 -13.64 -11.88 -0.67
C THR A 91 -14.84 -11.21 -0.02
N TYR A 92 -15.75 -10.68 -0.82
CA TYR A 92 -16.99 -10.10 -0.33
C TYR A 92 -18.14 -10.26 -1.34
N SER A 93 -19.36 -10.00 -0.85
CA SER A 93 -20.53 -9.82 -1.69
C SER A 93 -21.33 -8.58 -1.29
N ILE A 94 -22.06 -8.01 -2.24
CA ILE A 94 -23.01 -6.92 -2.02
C ILE A 94 -24.28 -7.24 -2.78
N THR A 95 -25.43 -7.17 -2.12
CA THR A 95 -26.75 -7.26 -2.73
C THR A 95 -27.51 -5.98 -2.45
N VAL A 96 -27.92 -5.30 -3.52
CA VAL A 96 -28.76 -4.11 -3.48
C VAL A 96 -30.17 -4.50 -3.90
N ASN A 97 -31.15 -4.32 -3.00
CA ASN A 97 -32.57 -4.45 -3.30
C ASN A 97 -33.29 -3.12 -2.99
N ASN A 98 -34.61 -3.08 -3.17
CA ASN A 98 -35.39 -1.84 -3.03
C ASN A 98 -35.52 -1.27 -1.61
N SER A 99 -35.03 -1.98 -0.58
CA SER A 99 -35.25 -1.64 0.83
C SER A 99 -33.95 -1.59 1.64
N VAL A 100 -32.97 -2.43 1.32
CA VAL A 100 -31.74 -2.61 2.11
C VAL A 100 -30.56 -2.96 1.21
N ILE A 101 -29.37 -2.49 1.60
CA ILE A 101 -28.09 -2.97 1.07
C ILE A 101 -27.53 -4.00 2.06
N VAL A 102 -27.31 -5.23 1.60
CA VAL A 102 -26.71 -6.29 2.40
C VAL A 102 -25.35 -6.62 1.83
N ALA A 103 -24.33 -6.64 2.67
CA ALA A 103 -22.98 -7.04 2.32
C ALA A 103 -22.47 -8.15 3.24
N GLU A 104 -21.62 -8.99 2.70
CA GLU A 104 -20.97 -10.07 3.44
C GLU A 104 -19.47 -10.04 3.18
N ALA A 105 -18.68 -10.19 4.22
CA ALA A 105 -17.22 -10.29 4.12
C ALA A 105 -16.67 -11.25 5.19
N HIS A 106 -15.47 -11.78 4.98
CA HIS A 106 -14.86 -12.66 5.96
C HIS A 106 -14.39 -11.90 7.20
N ASP A 107 -13.59 -10.86 6.98
CA ASP A 107 -12.88 -10.09 7.99
C ASP A 107 -12.97 -8.58 7.70
N PRO A 108 -12.41 -7.70 8.57
CA PRO A 108 -12.43 -6.26 8.34
C PRO A 108 -11.73 -5.78 7.06
N PHE A 109 -10.80 -6.55 6.47
CA PHE A 109 -10.22 -6.17 5.17
C PHE A 109 -11.20 -6.41 4.03
N GLY A 110 -11.90 -7.55 4.04
CA GLY A 110 -13.04 -7.76 3.13
C GLY A 110 -14.10 -6.65 3.29
N ALA A 111 -14.35 -6.19 4.52
CA ALA A 111 -15.24 -5.04 4.77
C ALA A 111 -14.75 -3.76 4.08
N ALA A 112 -13.46 -3.43 4.18
CA ALA A 112 -12.91 -2.26 3.49
C ALA A 112 -13.15 -2.32 1.96
N ARG A 113 -13.13 -3.52 1.35
CA ARG A 113 -13.44 -3.72 -0.08
C ARG A 113 -14.92 -3.57 -0.42
N VAL A 114 -15.80 -3.95 0.51
CA VAL A 114 -17.24 -3.64 0.43
C VAL A 114 -17.44 -2.14 0.32
N PHE A 115 -16.86 -1.36 1.24
CA PHE A 115 -17.01 0.10 1.24
C PHE A 115 -16.37 0.78 0.03
N ALA A 116 -15.18 0.33 -0.40
CA ALA A 116 -14.53 0.79 -1.63
C ALA A 116 -15.40 0.56 -2.88
N THR A 117 -16.25 -0.47 -2.88
CA THR A 117 -17.19 -0.74 -3.97
C THR A 117 -18.47 0.05 -3.82
N LEU A 118 -19.03 0.11 -2.60
CA LEU A 118 -20.24 0.85 -2.30
C LEU A 118 -20.10 2.33 -2.66
N CYS A 119 -18.95 2.96 -2.35
CA CYS A 119 -18.72 4.36 -2.67
C CYS A 119 -18.67 4.63 -4.19
N GLN A 120 -18.41 3.61 -5.02
CA GLN A 120 -18.46 3.71 -6.47
C GLN A 120 -19.84 3.41 -7.05
N MET A 121 -20.62 2.53 -6.39
CA MET A 121 -21.97 2.17 -6.80
C MET A 121 -23.00 3.25 -6.53
N VAL A 122 -22.77 4.09 -5.51
CA VAL A 122 -23.64 5.24 -5.23
C VAL A 122 -23.24 6.41 -6.11
N GLU A 123 -24.21 6.83 -6.93
CA GLU A 123 -24.06 7.87 -7.93
C GLU A 123 -24.92 9.09 -7.57
N PRO A 124 -24.38 10.31 -7.68
CA PRO A 124 -25.14 11.53 -7.47
C PRO A 124 -25.97 11.91 -8.71
N ASP A 125 -27.19 12.39 -8.47
CA ASP A 125 -27.92 13.26 -9.40
C ASP A 125 -27.82 14.71 -8.86
N PHE A 126 -26.85 15.46 -9.38
CA PHE A 126 -26.59 16.82 -8.93
C PHE A 126 -27.70 17.83 -9.25
N GLN A 127 -28.56 17.55 -10.24
CA GLN A 127 -29.66 18.45 -10.58
C GLN A 127 -30.81 18.30 -9.59
N ALA A 128 -31.11 17.05 -9.22
CA ALA A 128 -32.14 16.73 -8.25
C ALA A 128 -31.63 16.81 -6.79
N GLY A 129 -30.31 16.86 -6.58
CA GLY A 129 -29.72 16.88 -5.24
C GLY A 129 -29.93 15.57 -4.48
N ILE A 130 -30.00 14.44 -5.19
CA ILE A 130 -30.25 13.11 -4.61
C ILE A 130 -29.16 12.13 -5.01
N TYR A 131 -29.07 11.01 -4.29
CA TYR A 131 -28.17 9.90 -4.59
C TYR A 131 -28.97 8.66 -4.98
N PHE A 132 -28.43 7.87 -5.90
CA PHE A 132 -29.05 6.64 -6.34
C PHE A 132 -28.05 5.48 -6.38
N ILE A 133 -28.59 4.28 -6.26
CA ILE A 133 -27.86 3.02 -6.42
C ILE A 133 -28.68 2.08 -7.31
N GLN A 134 -28.01 1.33 -8.17
CA GLN A 134 -28.65 0.38 -9.06
C GLN A 134 -28.90 -0.95 -8.35
N GLU A 135 -30.06 -1.56 -8.59
CA GLU A 135 -30.33 -2.93 -8.16
C GLU A 135 -29.28 -3.87 -8.76
N SER A 136 -28.54 -4.55 -7.91
CA SER A 136 -27.35 -5.29 -8.33
C SER A 136 -26.90 -6.34 -7.32
N LYS A 137 -26.12 -7.29 -7.81
CA LYS A 137 -25.37 -8.27 -7.01
C LYS A 137 -23.91 -8.26 -7.43
N VAL A 138 -23.04 -8.14 -6.43
CA VAL A 138 -21.58 -8.21 -6.53
C VAL A 138 -21.12 -9.46 -5.79
N TRP A 139 -20.22 -10.22 -6.40
CA TRP A 139 -19.36 -11.16 -5.70
C TRP A 139 -17.94 -10.93 -6.22
N ASP A 140 -16.99 -10.73 -5.32
CA ASP A 140 -15.67 -10.29 -5.72
C ASP A 140 -14.55 -10.76 -4.80
N LYS A 141 -13.34 -10.83 -5.37
CA LYS A 141 -12.08 -11.13 -4.68
C LYS A 141 -10.90 -10.69 -5.56
N PRO A 142 -9.73 -10.37 -4.98
CA PRO A 142 -8.55 -10.04 -5.76
C PRO A 142 -7.96 -11.27 -6.46
N ALA A 143 -7.34 -11.06 -7.62
CA ALA A 143 -6.55 -12.06 -8.31
C ALA A 143 -5.17 -12.29 -7.68
N PHE A 144 -4.61 -11.28 -7.00
CA PHE A 144 -3.31 -11.32 -6.35
C PHE A 144 -3.40 -10.78 -4.92
N PRO A 145 -2.84 -11.46 -3.90
CA PRO A 145 -2.88 -11.00 -2.51
C PRO A 145 -2.01 -9.75 -2.25
N TYR A 146 -0.91 -9.57 -2.98
CA TYR A 146 0.01 -8.44 -2.84
C TYR A 146 -0.24 -7.39 -3.92
N ARG A 147 -0.72 -6.21 -3.53
CA ARG A 147 -1.05 -5.11 -4.45
C ARG A 147 -0.58 -3.79 -3.87
N ALA A 148 0.59 -3.34 -4.32
CA ALA A 148 1.29 -2.24 -3.67
C ALA A 148 1.37 -0.96 -4.52
N VAL A 149 1.55 0.16 -3.82
CA VAL A 149 2.32 1.28 -4.34
C VAL A 149 3.45 1.53 -3.37
N GLN A 150 4.66 1.66 -3.91
CA GLN A 150 5.83 2.11 -3.16
C GLN A 150 5.96 3.63 -3.25
N VAL A 151 6.27 4.25 -2.13
CA VAL A 151 6.64 5.67 -2.05
C VAL A 151 7.97 5.82 -1.33
N ASP A 152 8.76 6.80 -1.77
CA ASP A 152 10.10 7.09 -1.26
C ASP A 152 10.08 8.36 -0.41
N SER A 153 10.34 8.19 0.88
CA SER A 153 10.43 9.30 1.86
C SER A 153 11.89 9.71 2.13
N SER A 154 12.86 8.98 1.59
CA SER A 154 14.28 9.27 1.80
C SER A 154 14.80 10.35 0.87
N ARG A 155 14.53 10.23 -0.44
CA ARG A 155 15.04 11.19 -1.44
C ARG A 155 14.42 12.57 -1.20
N HIS A 156 13.13 12.62 -0.86
CA HIS A 156 12.46 13.78 -0.28
C HIS A 156 11.54 13.35 0.86
N PHE A 157 11.58 14.06 1.98
CA PHE A 157 10.70 13.77 3.11
C PHE A 157 9.23 13.93 2.73
N LEU A 158 8.42 12.90 3.02
CA LEU A 158 6.96 12.92 2.84
C LEU A 158 6.28 13.04 4.20
N PRO A 159 5.52 14.12 4.49
CA PRO A 159 4.81 14.24 5.76
C PRO A 159 3.78 13.12 5.98
N ILE A 160 3.44 12.83 7.24
CA ILE A 160 2.40 11.82 7.58
C ILE A 160 1.06 12.09 6.89
N SER A 161 0.66 13.35 6.76
CA SER A 161 -0.58 13.70 6.04
C SER A 161 -0.55 13.26 4.56
N THR A 162 0.64 13.16 3.97
CA THR A 162 0.85 12.69 2.60
C THR A 162 0.78 11.18 2.53
N LEU A 163 1.40 10.49 3.49
CA LEU A 163 1.32 9.04 3.61
C LEU A 163 -0.11 8.56 3.87
N LYS A 164 -0.85 9.18 4.81
CA LYS A 164 -2.28 8.91 5.05
C LYS A 164 -3.12 9.13 3.78
N ARG A 165 -2.86 10.21 3.03
CA ARG A 165 -3.54 10.46 1.75
C ARG A 165 -3.27 9.37 0.71
N GLN A 166 -2.03 8.84 0.63
CA GLN A 166 -1.75 7.69 -0.23
C GLN A 166 -2.48 6.42 0.25
N VAL A 167 -2.54 6.17 1.56
CA VAL A 167 -3.32 5.05 2.13
C VAL A 167 -4.80 5.15 1.74
N ALA A 168 -5.41 6.34 1.86
CA ALA A 168 -6.78 6.58 1.45
C ALA A 168 -7.00 6.23 -0.03
N ALA A 169 -6.09 6.67 -0.91
CA ALA A 169 -6.15 6.35 -2.33
C ALA A 169 -5.97 4.86 -2.63
N LEU A 170 -5.06 4.18 -1.93
CA LEU A 170 -4.85 2.74 -2.01
C LEU A 170 -6.11 1.97 -1.64
N SER A 171 -6.79 2.35 -0.55
CA SER A 171 -8.03 1.72 -0.11
C SER A 171 -9.14 1.80 -1.16
N ILE A 172 -9.38 3.02 -1.68
CA ILE A 172 -10.39 3.27 -2.71
C ILE A 172 -10.08 2.49 -3.99
N ALA A 173 -8.80 2.43 -4.37
CA ALA A 173 -8.31 1.66 -5.51
C ALA A 173 -8.15 0.16 -5.21
N LYS A 174 -8.58 -0.35 -4.05
CA LYS A 174 -8.45 -1.76 -3.64
C LYS A 174 -7.01 -2.33 -3.66
N MET A 175 -6.01 -1.47 -3.53
CA MET A 175 -4.64 -1.88 -3.24
C MET A 175 -4.53 -2.30 -1.77
N SER A 176 -3.60 -3.20 -1.46
CA SER A 176 -3.47 -3.82 -0.14
C SER A 176 -2.21 -3.40 0.62
N VAL A 177 -1.22 -2.78 -0.02
CA VAL A 177 0.07 -2.47 0.62
C VAL A 177 0.55 -1.05 0.28
N LEU A 178 0.89 -0.28 1.30
CA LEU A 178 1.79 0.86 1.17
C LEU A 178 3.20 0.36 1.45
N HIS A 179 4.06 0.34 0.42
CA HIS A 179 5.47 0.02 0.55
C HIS A 179 6.25 1.31 0.78
N LEU A 180 6.64 1.58 2.02
CA LEU A 180 7.34 2.80 2.38
C LEU A 180 8.85 2.58 2.35
N HIS A 181 9.49 3.14 1.33
CA HIS A 181 10.94 3.22 1.21
C HIS A 181 11.43 4.36 2.11
N GLU A 182 11.82 3.98 3.34
CA GLU A 182 11.96 4.89 4.48
C GLU A 182 13.41 5.24 4.80
N SER A 183 14.38 4.70 4.06
CA SER A 183 15.81 5.01 4.23
C SER A 183 16.56 4.80 2.92
N ASP A 184 17.46 5.73 2.58
CA ASP A 184 18.37 5.60 1.44
C ASP A 184 19.64 6.44 1.71
N SER A 185 20.53 6.60 0.72
CA SER A 185 21.76 7.39 0.80
C SER A 185 21.51 8.84 1.23
N GLN A 186 20.45 9.46 0.71
CA GLN A 186 20.18 10.88 0.88
C GLN A 186 19.66 11.21 2.29
N SER A 187 18.78 10.38 2.86
CA SER A 187 18.31 10.61 4.22
C SER A 187 17.80 9.36 4.95
N PHE A 188 17.67 9.48 6.28
CA PHE A 188 17.07 8.46 7.13
C PHE A 188 15.97 9.10 7.99
N PRO A 189 14.77 9.35 7.43
CA PRO A 189 13.69 10.11 8.06
C PRO A 189 12.90 9.34 9.12
N MET A 190 13.51 8.44 9.90
CA MET A 190 12.80 7.68 10.93
C MET A 190 13.54 7.69 12.27
N LYS A 191 12.82 8.12 13.32
CA LYS A 191 13.30 8.21 14.69
C LYS A 191 12.68 7.12 15.55
N THR A 192 13.55 6.20 16.00
CA THR A 192 13.26 5.19 17.01
C THR A 192 13.85 5.60 18.36
N ASP A 193 13.56 4.84 19.42
CA ASP A 193 13.90 5.20 20.81
C ASP A 193 15.09 4.40 21.36
N THR A 194 15.22 3.13 20.95
CA THR A 194 16.22 2.19 21.45
C THR A 194 17.58 2.40 20.79
N ALA A 195 18.61 2.62 21.61
CA ALA A 195 19.99 2.75 21.16
C ALA A 195 20.61 1.37 20.80
N PRO A 196 21.57 1.33 19.86
CA PRO A 196 22.10 2.49 19.14
C PRO A 196 21.26 2.93 17.92
N GLY A 197 20.28 2.13 17.48
CA GLY A 197 19.43 2.39 16.31
C GLY A 197 18.68 3.73 16.35
N SER A 198 18.35 4.23 17.54
CA SER A 198 17.77 5.55 17.75
C SER A 198 18.63 6.71 17.26
N ASN A 199 19.86 6.48 16.83
CA ASN A 199 20.71 7.50 16.22
C ASN A 199 20.50 7.64 14.70
N PHE A 200 19.84 6.70 14.02
CA PHE A 200 19.69 6.73 12.57
C PHE A 200 19.06 8.02 12.04
N TYR A 201 18.06 8.57 12.73
CA TYR A 201 17.36 9.81 12.32
C TYR A 201 18.28 11.02 12.14
N LYS A 202 19.50 11.03 12.70
CA LYS A 202 20.47 12.10 12.48
C LYS A 202 20.92 12.21 11.02
N GLY A 203 20.73 11.14 10.22
CA GLY A 203 20.90 11.16 8.77
C GLY A 203 19.78 11.85 8.00
N SER A 204 18.73 12.32 8.67
CA SER A 204 17.59 13.02 8.04
C SER A 204 17.97 14.32 7.34
N TRP A 205 17.10 14.76 6.43
CA TRP A 205 17.14 16.12 5.90
C TRP A 205 17.03 17.17 7.02
N LYS A 206 17.65 18.32 6.81
CA LYS A 206 17.72 19.42 7.79
C LYS A 206 17.52 20.78 7.13
N THR A 207 16.60 21.58 7.67
CA THR A 207 16.41 22.99 7.26
C THR A 207 16.32 23.88 8.49
N GLY A 208 17.09 24.96 8.54
CA GLY A 208 16.99 25.95 9.63
C GLY A 208 17.33 25.43 11.03
N GLY A 209 17.97 24.26 11.16
CA GLY A 209 18.26 23.64 12.46
C GLY A 209 17.38 22.41 12.77
N GLU A 210 16.23 22.30 12.13
CA GLU A 210 15.25 21.25 12.37
C GLU A 210 15.45 20.07 11.42
N LEU A 211 15.36 18.85 11.95
CA LEU A 211 15.41 17.61 11.18
C LEU A 211 14.01 17.17 10.78
N TYR A 212 13.89 16.62 9.58
CA TYR A 212 12.63 16.05 9.08
C TYR A 212 12.64 14.54 9.24
N TYR A 213 11.85 14.03 10.19
CA TYR A 213 11.70 12.61 10.44
C TYR A 213 10.29 12.28 10.95
N HIS A 214 9.90 11.02 10.79
CA HIS A 214 8.78 10.39 11.44
C HIS A 214 9.19 9.88 12.83
N THR A 215 8.28 9.94 13.78
CA THR A 215 8.43 9.30 15.10
C THR A 215 7.74 7.93 15.11
N LEU A 216 8.03 7.11 16.11
CA LEU A 216 7.28 5.88 16.36
C LEU A 216 5.77 6.13 16.54
N LYS A 217 5.38 7.27 17.13
CA LYS A 217 3.97 7.65 17.26
C LYS A 217 3.34 7.88 15.88
N ASP A 218 4.00 8.66 15.04
CA ASP A 218 3.56 8.95 13.68
C ASP A 218 3.33 7.67 12.87
N MET A 219 4.29 6.74 12.94
CA MET A 219 4.22 5.48 12.22
C MET A 219 3.16 4.53 12.78
N LYS A 220 2.92 4.54 14.10
CA LYS A 220 1.81 3.80 14.71
C LYS A 220 0.45 4.33 14.24
N GLU A 221 0.31 5.65 14.18
CA GLU A 221 -0.91 6.31 13.70
C GLU A 221 -1.15 5.97 12.22
N LEU A 222 -0.13 6.07 11.37
CA LEU A 222 -0.21 5.67 9.97
C LEU A 222 -0.58 4.19 9.80
N ALA A 223 0.03 3.29 10.58
CA ALA A 223 -0.26 1.86 10.52
C ALA A 223 -1.69 1.53 10.98
N THR A 224 -2.20 2.24 11.99
CA THR A 224 -3.59 2.13 12.45
C THR A 224 -4.55 2.58 11.36
N TYR A 225 -4.29 3.76 10.78
CA TYR A 225 -5.08 4.30 9.68
C TYR A 225 -5.09 3.37 8.47
N ALA A 226 -3.92 2.85 8.08
CA ALA A 226 -3.78 1.87 7.01
C ALA A 226 -4.59 0.60 7.29
N LYS A 227 -4.47 0.00 8.48
CA LYS A 227 -5.26 -1.17 8.87
C LYS A 227 -6.76 -0.91 8.74
N ASN A 228 -7.26 0.21 9.25
CA ASN A 228 -8.69 0.55 9.24
C ASN A 228 -9.23 0.72 7.82
N LEU A 229 -8.36 1.05 6.86
CA LEU A 229 -8.69 1.16 5.45
C LEU A 229 -8.29 -0.08 4.63
N GLY A 230 -7.93 -1.18 5.29
CA GLY A 230 -7.57 -2.44 4.64
C GLY A 230 -6.24 -2.39 3.88
N VAL A 231 -5.27 -1.61 4.36
CA VAL A 231 -3.94 -1.46 3.77
C VAL A 231 -2.89 -1.88 4.80
N TYR A 232 -1.91 -2.67 4.38
CA TYR A 232 -0.72 -2.98 5.15
C TYR A 232 0.33 -1.90 4.95
N LEU A 233 0.96 -1.49 6.04
CA LEU A 233 2.20 -0.75 5.99
C LEU A 233 3.36 -1.74 5.95
N MET A 234 4.14 -1.68 4.88
CA MET A 234 5.40 -2.41 4.71
C MET A 234 6.52 -1.39 4.73
N LEU A 235 7.55 -1.62 5.55
CA LEU A 235 8.72 -0.77 5.58
C LEU A 235 9.87 -1.42 4.83
N GLU A 236 10.58 -0.62 4.05
CA GLU A 236 11.85 -0.99 3.47
C GLU A 236 13.00 -0.38 4.25
N PHE A 237 13.96 -1.25 4.54
CA PHE A 237 15.22 -0.91 5.14
C PHE A 237 16.32 -1.48 4.26
N ASP A 238 16.73 -0.68 3.27
CA ASP A 238 17.59 -1.12 2.19
C ASP A 238 19.02 -1.39 2.66
N MET A 239 19.51 -2.60 2.42
CA MET A 239 20.83 -3.00 2.82
C MET A 239 21.44 -4.04 1.86
N PRO A 240 22.77 -4.09 1.71
CA PRO A 240 23.76 -3.23 2.35
C PRO A 240 24.06 -1.91 1.61
N GLY A 241 23.53 -1.71 0.40
CA GLY A 241 23.67 -0.47 -0.37
C GLY A 241 22.77 0.65 0.17
N HIS A 242 22.69 1.77 -0.56
CA HIS A 242 21.77 2.87 -0.26
C HIS A 242 21.86 3.39 1.19
N ALA A 243 23.08 3.41 1.75
CA ALA A 243 23.28 3.59 3.19
C ALA A 243 24.13 4.81 3.56
N ASP A 244 24.43 5.74 2.65
CA ASP A 244 25.24 6.94 2.98
C ASP A 244 24.62 7.78 4.12
N SER A 245 23.30 7.77 4.31
CA SER A 245 22.66 8.47 5.44
C SER A 245 22.93 7.82 6.79
N TRP A 246 23.23 6.52 6.81
CA TRP A 246 23.37 5.73 8.02
C TRP A 246 24.66 6.08 8.77
N ARG A 247 25.73 6.45 8.05
CA ARG A 247 27.00 6.91 8.64
C ARG A 247 26.85 8.21 9.43
N ARG A 248 25.78 8.97 9.17
CA ARG A 248 25.45 10.22 9.89
C ARG A 248 24.75 9.97 11.22
N SER A 249 24.51 8.70 11.60
CA SER A 249 24.07 8.31 12.96
C SER A 249 25.06 8.73 14.07
N GLY A 250 26.31 8.98 13.70
CA GLY A 250 27.38 9.39 14.62
C GLY A 250 28.35 8.27 14.94
N ASP A 251 28.00 7.02 14.61
CA ASP A 251 28.92 5.89 14.61
C ASP A 251 29.28 5.49 13.18
N ASN A 252 30.55 5.22 12.92
CA ASN A 252 31.02 4.84 11.59
C ASN A 252 30.76 3.34 11.33
N ILE A 253 29.52 3.01 10.96
CA ILE A 253 29.07 1.65 10.64
C ILE A 253 29.14 1.30 9.14
N ASN A 254 29.62 2.24 8.31
CA ASN A 254 29.72 2.08 6.87
C ASN A 254 31.14 1.69 6.43
N CYS A 255 31.24 1.11 5.23
CA CYS A 255 32.51 0.96 4.53
C CYS A 255 33.12 2.34 4.21
N ALA A 256 34.43 2.40 3.99
CA ALA A 256 35.14 3.65 3.69
C ALA A 256 34.55 4.47 2.52
N CYS A 257 33.92 3.81 1.55
CA CYS A 257 33.27 4.47 0.41
C CYS A 257 31.99 5.27 0.78
N GLY A 258 31.47 5.10 2.00
CA GLY A 258 30.28 5.80 2.51
C GLY A 258 28.98 5.04 2.28
N ASP A 259 28.65 4.70 1.04
CA ASP A 259 27.28 4.31 0.67
C ASP A 259 26.88 2.86 0.99
N VAL A 260 27.82 2.03 1.45
CA VAL A 260 27.58 0.62 1.75
C VAL A 260 27.88 0.36 3.23
N ILE A 261 26.97 -0.29 3.96
CA ILE A 261 27.22 -0.65 5.37
C ILE A 261 28.37 -1.66 5.50
N ASN A 262 29.15 -1.59 6.57
CA ASN A 262 30.24 -2.52 6.81
C ASN A 262 29.70 -3.81 7.47
N PRO A 263 29.70 -4.96 6.76
CA PRO A 263 29.10 -6.20 7.25
C PRO A 263 29.93 -6.92 8.32
N THR A 264 31.15 -6.45 8.58
CA THR A 264 32.10 -7.06 9.54
C THR A 264 32.02 -6.47 10.94
N LEU A 265 31.31 -5.35 11.11
CA LEU A 265 31.17 -4.68 12.39
C LEU A 265 29.96 -5.22 13.16
N GLU A 266 30.18 -5.69 14.39
CA GLU A 266 29.08 -6.10 15.29
C GLU A 266 28.11 -4.94 15.56
N LEU A 267 28.64 -3.72 15.66
CA LEU A 267 27.85 -2.51 15.88
C LEU A 267 26.79 -2.31 14.78
N THR A 268 27.06 -2.69 13.52
CA THR A 268 26.08 -2.65 12.44
C THR A 268 24.83 -3.47 12.80
N TYR A 269 25.01 -4.64 13.38
CA TYR A 269 23.91 -5.53 13.75
C TYR A 269 23.17 -5.06 15.00
N ASP A 270 23.85 -4.39 15.94
CA ASP A 270 23.20 -3.75 17.11
C ASP A 270 22.28 -2.61 16.68
N TYR A 271 22.72 -1.79 15.71
CA TYR A 271 21.91 -0.75 15.07
C TYR A 271 20.67 -1.33 14.40
N ILE A 272 20.84 -2.36 13.56
CA ILE A 272 19.73 -3.03 12.86
C ILE A 272 18.73 -3.64 13.87
N LYS A 273 19.24 -4.36 14.88
CA LYS A 273 18.41 -5.03 15.90
C LYS A 273 17.57 -4.05 16.70
N SER A 274 18.18 -3.00 17.24
CA SER A 274 17.48 -2.01 18.08
C SER A 274 16.44 -1.22 17.27
N TYR A 275 16.74 -0.89 16.02
CA TYR A 275 15.77 -0.28 15.10
C TYR A 275 14.58 -1.22 14.82
N MET A 276 14.84 -2.46 14.39
CA MET A 276 13.80 -3.44 14.07
C MET A 276 12.93 -3.77 15.30
N GLN A 277 13.52 -3.83 16.49
CA GLN A 277 12.78 -4.08 17.73
C GLN A 277 11.70 -3.01 17.97
N ASP A 278 12.05 -1.73 17.83
CA ASP A 278 11.09 -0.63 18.01
C ASP A 278 10.00 -0.65 16.96
N ILE A 279 10.37 -0.87 15.70
CA ILE A 279 9.43 -0.98 14.58
C ILE A 279 8.46 -2.13 14.82
N PHE A 280 8.94 -3.31 15.21
CA PHE A 280 8.05 -4.46 15.34
C PHE A 280 7.10 -4.30 16.51
N ASN A 281 7.59 -3.81 17.65
CA ASN A 281 6.77 -3.56 18.83
C ASN A 281 5.71 -2.48 18.59
N THR A 282 6.00 -1.50 17.73
CA THR A 282 5.13 -0.35 17.50
C THR A 282 4.15 -0.56 16.35
N ILE A 283 4.59 -1.19 15.26
CA ILE A 283 3.83 -1.27 13.99
C ILE A 283 3.18 -2.64 13.82
N TYR A 284 3.88 -3.74 14.12
CA TYR A 284 3.35 -5.08 13.79
C TYR A 284 2.68 -5.75 14.99
N LYS A 285 3.31 -5.68 16.17
CA LYS A 285 2.81 -6.29 17.42
C LYS A 285 1.37 -5.89 17.75
N PRO A 286 1.00 -4.60 17.76
CA PRO A 286 -0.32 -4.17 18.24
C PRO A 286 -1.47 -4.64 17.36
N PHE A 287 -1.21 -4.95 16.08
CA PHE A 287 -2.22 -5.41 15.13
C PHE A 287 -2.17 -6.92 14.87
N GLY A 288 -1.24 -7.64 15.50
CA GLY A 288 -1.08 -9.08 15.30
C GLY A 288 -0.54 -9.46 13.92
N PHE A 289 0.05 -8.53 13.17
CA PHE A 289 0.52 -8.78 11.81
C PHE A 289 1.85 -9.52 11.79
N THR A 290 2.07 -10.32 10.75
CA THR A 290 3.44 -10.74 10.40
C THR A 290 4.18 -9.53 9.86
N PRO A 291 5.39 -9.21 10.34
CA PRO A 291 6.18 -8.15 9.75
C PRO A 291 6.34 -8.38 8.24
N LEU A 292 5.97 -7.38 7.44
CA LEU A 292 6.31 -7.29 6.02
C LEU A 292 7.47 -6.31 5.91
N ILE A 293 8.67 -6.82 5.66
CA ILE A 293 9.88 -5.99 5.63
C ILE A 293 10.60 -6.22 4.32
N HIS A 294 10.92 -5.14 3.64
CA HIS A 294 11.88 -5.17 2.54
C HIS A 294 13.27 -4.91 3.10
N LEU A 295 14.23 -5.75 2.72
CA LEU A 295 15.63 -5.60 3.09
C LEU A 295 16.49 -5.07 1.94
N GLY A 296 15.83 -4.63 0.86
CA GLY A 296 16.47 -4.08 -0.32
C GLY A 296 17.44 -5.05 -0.98
N GLY A 297 18.69 -4.62 -1.13
CA GLY A 297 19.81 -5.44 -1.62
C GLY A 297 20.11 -5.27 -3.10
N ASP A 298 19.55 -4.24 -3.71
CA ASP A 298 19.80 -3.71 -5.05
C ASP A 298 21.07 -2.85 -5.11
N GLU A 299 21.55 -2.65 -6.34
CA GLU A 299 22.59 -1.70 -6.75
C GLU A 299 23.87 -1.61 -5.88
N VAL A 300 24.18 -2.66 -5.12
CA VAL A 300 25.31 -2.67 -4.19
C VAL A 300 26.63 -2.47 -4.93
N ASN A 301 27.32 -1.37 -4.62
CA ASN A 301 28.66 -1.14 -5.13
C ASN A 301 29.68 -2.05 -4.43
N HIS A 302 29.88 -3.25 -4.98
CA HIS A 302 30.80 -4.27 -4.44
C HIS A 302 32.26 -3.81 -4.33
N TRP A 303 32.67 -2.76 -5.05
CA TRP A 303 34.01 -2.18 -4.89
C TRP A 303 34.25 -1.66 -3.46
N CYS A 304 33.21 -1.17 -2.78
CA CYS A 304 33.29 -0.72 -1.39
C CYS A 304 33.84 -1.80 -0.44
N PHE A 305 33.47 -3.07 -0.65
CA PHE A 305 33.96 -4.18 0.18
C PHE A 305 35.44 -4.48 -0.07
N LYS A 306 35.91 -4.26 -1.30
CA LYS A 306 37.31 -4.47 -1.69
C LYS A 306 38.22 -3.35 -1.21
N ASP A 307 37.70 -2.13 -1.19
CA ASP A 307 38.45 -0.93 -0.80
C ASP A 307 38.62 -0.82 0.73
N ASP A 308 37.64 -1.28 1.51
CA ASP A 308 37.74 -1.29 2.97
C ASP A 308 38.70 -2.40 3.46
N PRO A 309 39.84 -2.06 4.12
CA PRO A 309 40.84 -3.05 4.49
C PRO A 309 40.35 -4.10 5.49
N LYS A 310 39.40 -3.74 6.37
CA LYS A 310 38.84 -4.68 7.35
C LYS A 310 37.92 -5.67 6.67
N VAL A 311 37.09 -5.18 5.75
CA VAL A 311 36.15 -6.01 4.98
C VAL A 311 36.92 -6.95 4.07
N LYS A 312 37.91 -6.44 3.32
CA LYS A 312 38.79 -7.25 2.49
C LYS A 312 39.51 -8.34 3.28
N GLY A 313 40.13 -7.98 4.41
CA GLY A 313 40.82 -8.96 5.27
C GLY A 313 39.87 -10.03 5.81
N TYR A 314 38.63 -9.66 6.17
CA TYR A 314 37.62 -10.62 6.59
C TYR A 314 37.22 -11.58 5.46
N MET A 315 37.02 -11.06 4.24
CA MET A 315 36.71 -11.87 3.06
C MET A 315 37.82 -12.89 2.78
N GLU A 316 39.08 -12.47 2.81
CA GLU A 316 40.25 -13.34 2.61
C GLU A 316 40.33 -14.43 3.69
N GLN A 317 40.12 -14.08 4.96
CA GLN A 317 40.16 -15.03 6.09
C GLN A 317 39.04 -16.06 6.08
N ASN A 318 37.86 -15.69 5.58
CA ASN A 318 36.67 -16.54 5.57
C ASN A 318 36.38 -17.17 4.20
N ASN A 319 37.28 -16.99 3.23
CA ASN A 319 37.12 -17.48 1.85
C ASN A 319 35.79 -17.03 1.22
N LEU A 320 35.46 -15.75 1.37
CA LEU A 320 34.28 -15.11 0.80
C LEU A 320 34.67 -14.18 -0.35
N ASP A 321 33.79 -14.08 -1.34
CA ASP A 321 33.79 -12.99 -2.33
C ASP A 321 32.76 -11.91 -1.93
N GLU A 322 32.56 -10.90 -2.78
CA GLU A 322 31.65 -9.77 -2.51
C GLU A 322 30.18 -10.23 -2.39
N ARG A 323 29.80 -11.27 -3.15
CA ARG A 323 28.47 -11.86 -3.03
C ARG A 323 28.34 -12.62 -1.72
N GLY A 324 29.36 -13.40 -1.36
CA GLY A 324 29.41 -14.16 -0.12
C GLY A 324 29.31 -13.28 1.12
N ILE A 325 29.97 -12.12 1.15
CA ILE A 325 29.86 -11.21 2.29
C ILE A 325 28.51 -10.48 2.35
N GLN A 326 27.90 -10.15 1.20
CA GLN A 326 26.53 -9.62 1.14
C GLN A 326 25.50 -10.67 1.62
N GLN A 327 25.64 -11.93 1.20
CA GLN A 327 24.82 -13.03 1.70
C GLN A 327 24.99 -13.22 3.21
N MET A 328 26.23 -13.15 3.72
CA MET A 328 26.53 -13.27 5.15
C MET A 328 25.78 -12.19 5.96
N LEU A 329 25.82 -10.93 5.49
CA LEU A 329 25.08 -9.84 6.12
C LEU A 329 23.59 -10.16 6.21
N HIS A 330 22.96 -10.49 5.07
CA HIS A 330 21.54 -10.84 5.04
C HIS A 330 21.22 -12.03 5.94
N ASN A 331 22.04 -13.09 5.95
CA ASN A 331 21.86 -14.24 6.82
C ASN A 331 21.92 -13.87 8.31
N ARG A 332 22.77 -12.93 8.70
CA ARG A 332 22.83 -12.42 10.08
C ARG A 332 21.61 -11.57 10.42
N VAL A 333 21.15 -10.72 9.51
CA VAL A 333 19.94 -9.91 9.68
C VAL A 333 18.69 -10.79 9.76
N ILE A 334 18.57 -11.81 8.92
CA ILE A 334 17.49 -12.80 8.99
C ILE A 334 17.40 -13.41 10.39
N LYS A 335 18.53 -13.82 10.99
CA LYS A 335 18.54 -14.35 12.37
C LYS A 335 18.05 -13.34 13.41
N ILE A 336 18.33 -12.05 13.22
CA ILE A 336 17.83 -10.98 14.10
C ILE A 336 16.31 -10.90 14.00
N ILE A 337 15.78 -10.83 12.77
CA ILE A 337 14.33 -10.76 12.51
C ILE A 337 13.64 -12.02 13.05
N ASP A 338 14.26 -13.19 12.88
CA ASP A 338 13.76 -14.47 13.39
C ASP A 338 13.63 -14.47 14.90
N ASN A 339 14.67 -14.05 15.61
CA ASN A 339 14.63 -13.97 17.08
C ASN A 339 13.57 -12.97 17.55
N LEU A 340 13.52 -11.77 16.97
CA LEU A 340 12.54 -10.75 17.34
C LEU A 340 11.10 -11.22 17.09
N THR A 341 10.86 -11.87 15.95
CA THR A 341 9.52 -12.36 15.60
C THR A 341 9.09 -13.52 16.51
N ASN A 342 10.00 -14.42 16.86
CA ASN A 342 9.72 -15.54 17.76
C ASN A 342 9.43 -15.07 19.19
N GLU A 343 10.13 -14.05 19.67
CA GLU A 343 9.84 -13.43 20.97
C GLU A 343 8.45 -12.76 20.96
N MET A 344 8.07 -12.15 19.85
CA MET A 344 6.79 -11.47 19.72
C MET A 344 5.62 -12.43 19.54
N TYR A 345 5.84 -13.55 18.86
CA TYR A 345 4.81 -14.49 18.44
C TYR A 345 5.32 -15.95 18.50
N PRO A 346 5.49 -16.50 19.72
CA PRO A 346 6.06 -17.84 19.91
C PRO A 346 5.25 -18.95 19.22
N GLU A 347 3.97 -18.72 18.97
CA GLU A 347 3.08 -19.63 18.24
C GLU A 347 3.36 -19.74 16.72
N ARG A 348 4.25 -18.92 16.14
CA ARG A 348 4.41 -18.76 14.67
C ARG A 348 5.35 -19.72 13.97
N ASN A 349 6.06 -20.59 14.69
CA ASN A 349 6.99 -21.56 14.10
C ASN A 349 7.86 -20.95 12.96
N ASN A 350 8.43 -19.77 13.19
CA ASN A 350 9.31 -19.01 12.27
C ASN A 350 8.71 -18.41 10.98
N THR A 351 7.39 -18.24 10.83
CA THR A 351 6.84 -17.64 9.60
C THR A 351 7.03 -16.10 9.56
N GLN A 352 7.86 -15.61 8.63
CA GLN A 352 8.10 -14.17 8.36
C GLN A 352 8.19 -13.90 6.86
N PHE A 353 7.86 -12.68 6.43
CA PHE A 353 8.02 -12.26 5.05
C PHE A 353 9.14 -11.24 4.91
N ARG A 354 10.17 -11.66 4.19
CA ARG A 354 11.37 -10.87 3.92
C ARG A 354 11.44 -10.66 2.43
N PHE A 355 11.26 -9.43 2.01
CA PHE A 355 11.28 -9.05 0.60
C PHE A 355 12.68 -8.55 0.26
N TYR A 356 13.13 -8.88 -0.95
CA TYR A 356 14.42 -8.44 -1.46
C TYR A 356 14.30 -8.04 -2.91
N TRP A 357 15.04 -7.03 -3.33
CA TRP A 357 15.23 -6.79 -4.76
C TRP A 357 15.93 -7.99 -5.42
N GLN A 358 15.71 -8.13 -6.72
CA GLN A 358 16.14 -9.29 -7.51
C GLN A 358 17.64 -9.59 -7.42
N GLU A 359 18.48 -8.60 -7.12
CA GLU A 359 19.92 -8.76 -6.97
C GLU A 359 20.28 -9.64 -5.79
N ALA A 360 19.60 -9.52 -4.65
CA ALA A 360 19.83 -10.41 -3.51
C ALA A 360 19.57 -11.88 -3.90
N PHE A 361 18.51 -12.13 -4.66
CA PHE A 361 18.23 -13.46 -5.23
C PHE A 361 19.31 -13.91 -6.21
N SER A 362 19.70 -13.03 -7.14
CA SER A 362 20.72 -13.30 -8.16
C SER A 362 22.10 -13.54 -7.55
N ASN A 363 22.38 -12.91 -6.42
CA ASN A 363 23.60 -13.07 -5.63
C ASN A 363 23.59 -14.36 -4.81
N GLY A 364 22.50 -15.12 -4.75
CA GLY A 364 22.43 -16.43 -4.11
C GLY A 364 21.90 -16.41 -2.67
N ASN A 365 21.24 -15.34 -2.23
CA ASN A 365 20.55 -15.36 -0.93
C ASN A 365 19.54 -16.52 -0.85
N ASN A 366 19.45 -17.14 0.32
CA ASN A 366 18.42 -18.14 0.58
C ASN A 366 17.05 -17.47 0.74
N MET A 367 16.08 -17.84 -0.10
CA MET A 367 14.70 -17.35 -0.04
C MET A 367 13.74 -18.34 0.62
N GLU A 368 14.24 -19.44 1.16
CA GLU A 368 13.45 -20.39 1.95
C GLU A 368 12.81 -19.73 3.17
N ASN A 369 11.75 -20.35 3.68
CA ASN A 369 11.06 -19.92 4.91
C ASN A 369 10.55 -18.46 4.84
N GLY A 370 10.01 -18.04 3.70
CA GLY A 370 9.29 -16.77 3.56
C GLY A 370 10.07 -15.63 2.91
N GLY A 371 11.18 -15.92 2.21
CA GLY A 371 11.78 -14.96 1.28
C GLY A 371 10.88 -14.70 0.07
N VAL A 372 10.78 -13.44 -0.34
CA VAL A 372 10.01 -12.99 -1.51
C VAL A 372 10.93 -12.19 -2.44
N VAL A 373 11.03 -12.62 -3.69
CA VAL A 373 11.86 -11.95 -4.71
C VAL A 373 11.06 -10.82 -5.37
N HIS A 374 11.57 -9.59 -5.29
CA HIS A 374 10.98 -8.41 -5.91
C HIS A 374 11.67 -8.12 -7.26
N SER A 375 10.99 -8.46 -8.34
CA SER A 375 11.45 -8.31 -9.72
C SER A 375 11.21 -6.89 -10.23
N TRP A 376 12.28 -6.12 -10.42
CA TRP A 376 12.21 -4.72 -10.83
C TRP A 376 12.87 -4.42 -12.19
N MET A 377 13.97 -5.09 -12.53
CA MET A 377 14.67 -4.89 -13.81
C MET A 377 14.12 -5.78 -14.92
N HIS A 378 13.86 -7.05 -14.61
CA HIS A 378 13.62 -8.08 -15.64
C HIS A 378 12.46 -9.01 -15.30
N SER A 379 11.46 -9.09 -16.18
CA SER A 379 10.25 -9.89 -15.92
C SER A 379 10.49 -11.41 -15.79
N TYR A 380 11.54 -11.94 -16.43
CA TYR A 380 11.86 -13.36 -16.37
C TYR A 380 12.29 -13.84 -14.97
N VAL A 381 12.69 -12.93 -14.07
CA VAL A 381 13.08 -13.26 -12.69
C VAL A 381 11.93 -13.92 -11.93
N ILE A 382 10.68 -13.55 -12.25
CA ILE A 382 9.47 -14.20 -11.69
C ILE A 382 9.46 -15.71 -12.00
N LYS A 383 9.82 -16.09 -13.22
CA LYS A 383 9.92 -17.51 -13.63
C LYS A 383 11.11 -18.21 -12.97
N GLU A 384 12.25 -17.55 -12.85
CA GLU A 384 13.43 -18.10 -12.18
C GLU A 384 13.17 -18.38 -10.69
N ALA A 385 12.52 -17.45 -9.99
CA ALA A 385 12.09 -17.64 -8.60
C ALA A 385 11.10 -18.81 -8.49
N ALA A 386 10.10 -18.88 -9.38
CA ALA A 386 9.12 -19.96 -9.39
C ALA A 386 9.73 -21.35 -9.67
N ASN A 387 10.75 -21.43 -10.53
CA ASN A 387 11.48 -22.67 -10.81
C ASN A 387 12.24 -23.19 -9.57
N LYS A 388 12.58 -22.31 -8.64
CA LYS A 388 13.19 -22.64 -7.33
C LYS A 388 12.15 -22.75 -6.20
N ASN A 389 10.86 -22.71 -6.52
CA ASN A 389 9.75 -22.74 -5.56
C ASN A 389 9.76 -21.57 -4.55
N TYR A 390 10.23 -20.40 -4.99
CA TYR A 390 10.23 -19.18 -4.18
C TYR A 390 9.10 -18.25 -4.57
N PHE A 391 8.63 -17.47 -3.58
CA PHE A 391 7.63 -16.44 -3.82
C PHE A 391 8.24 -15.24 -4.53
N SER A 392 7.43 -14.54 -5.31
CA SER A 392 7.85 -13.33 -6.01
C SER A 392 6.75 -12.29 -6.14
N ILE A 393 7.17 -11.04 -6.29
CA ILE A 393 6.35 -9.88 -6.65
C ILE A 393 7.02 -9.11 -7.80
N ARG A 394 6.24 -8.41 -8.62
CA ARG A 394 6.74 -7.66 -9.79
C ARG A 394 6.46 -6.17 -9.66
N SER A 395 7.48 -5.34 -9.84
CA SER A 395 7.35 -3.91 -10.16
C SER A 395 7.89 -3.58 -11.55
N GLN A 396 8.62 -4.50 -12.18
CA GLN A 396 9.11 -4.35 -13.56
C GLN A 396 7.93 -4.06 -14.50
N GLY A 397 8.01 -2.92 -15.19
CA GLY A 397 6.94 -2.40 -16.05
C GLY A 397 5.98 -1.40 -15.37
N TRP A 398 6.15 -1.14 -14.07
CA TRP A 398 5.30 -0.25 -13.26
C TRP A 398 6.11 0.81 -12.47
N TYR A 399 7.14 1.38 -13.09
CA TYR A 399 7.87 2.51 -12.52
C TYR A 399 7.09 3.80 -12.77
N LEU A 400 6.53 4.37 -11.70
CA LEU A 400 5.69 5.56 -11.73
C LEU A 400 6.54 6.83 -11.86
N ASP A 401 7.73 6.87 -11.30
CA ASP A 401 8.71 7.95 -11.49
C ASP A 401 9.15 8.11 -12.96
N VAL A 402 9.01 7.07 -13.77
CA VAL A 402 9.32 7.10 -15.20
C VAL A 402 8.08 7.48 -16.02
N ASN A 403 8.21 8.51 -16.85
CA ASN A 403 7.13 8.99 -17.72
C ASN A 403 6.82 8.06 -18.92
N GLN A 404 7.73 7.12 -19.24
CA GLN A 404 7.49 6.01 -20.17
C GLN A 404 8.16 4.70 -19.68
N PRO A 405 7.41 3.64 -19.35
CA PRO A 405 7.99 2.35 -19.02
C PRO A 405 8.71 1.76 -20.26
N GLY A 406 10.03 1.97 -20.36
CA GLY A 406 10.90 1.43 -21.41
C GLY A 406 11.63 2.43 -22.32
N GLY A 407 11.68 3.74 -22.01
CA GLY A 407 12.34 4.74 -22.88
C GLY A 407 13.05 5.89 -22.14
N ASN A 408 13.88 6.65 -22.88
CA ASN A 408 14.72 7.76 -22.39
C ASN A 408 14.20 9.15 -22.85
N GLN A 409 12.98 9.58 -22.48
CA GLN A 409 12.49 10.93 -22.84
C GLN A 409 11.78 11.69 -21.72
N GLU A 410 11.85 13.02 -21.83
CA GLU A 410 11.47 14.04 -20.84
C GLU A 410 10.03 14.59 -20.99
N ILE A 411 9.10 13.88 -21.64
CA ILE A 411 7.70 14.33 -21.82
C ILE A 411 6.74 13.49 -20.97
N PHE A 412 5.75 14.13 -20.34
CA PHE A 412 4.61 13.48 -19.69
C PHE A 412 3.81 12.64 -20.72
N VAL A 413 4.06 11.33 -20.75
CA VAL A 413 3.29 10.39 -21.58
C VAL A 413 2.35 9.58 -20.70
N ASP A 414 1.15 9.36 -21.22
CA ASP A 414 0.02 8.68 -20.59
C ASP A 414 0.28 7.17 -20.40
N SER A 415 1.18 6.81 -19.48
CA SER A 415 1.75 5.45 -19.37
C SER A 415 0.81 4.39 -18.77
N TRP A 416 -0.37 4.77 -18.26
CA TRP A 416 -1.31 3.81 -17.65
C TRP A 416 -1.75 2.71 -18.62
N LYS A 417 -1.81 2.99 -19.93
CA LYS A 417 -2.19 1.99 -20.95
C LYS A 417 -1.15 0.90 -21.08
N ASP A 418 0.12 1.23 -20.86
CA ASP A 418 1.22 0.25 -20.88
C ASP A 418 1.25 -0.51 -19.56
N PHE A 419 1.01 0.17 -18.44
CA PHE A 419 0.84 -0.48 -17.14
C PHE A 419 -0.31 -1.51 -17.15
N TYR A 420 -1.42 -1.20 -17.84
CA TYR A 420 -2.57 -2.12 -17.98
C TYR A 420 -2.24 -3.40 -18.77
N LYS A 421 -1.22 -3.38 -19.62
CA LYS A 421 -0.82 -4.53 -20.44
C LYS A 421 0.17 -5.47 -19.74
N VAL A 422 0.75 -5.05 -18.62
CA VAL A 422 1.73 -5.86 -17.88
C VAL A 422 1.06 -7.11 -17.32
N ASN A 423 1.65 -8.28 -17.59
CA ASN A 423 1.23 -9.53 -16.97
C ASN A 423 2.13 -9.85 -15.76
N PRO A 424 1.67 -9.68 -14.51
CA PRO A 424 2.48 -9.95 -13.32
C PRO A 424 3.03 -11.38 -13.21
N ALA A 425 2.34 -12.37 -13.79
CA ALA A 425 2.70 -13.79 -13.73
C ALA A 425 3.19 -14.33 -15.09
N GLU A 426 3.85 -13.48 -15.86
CA GLU A 426 4.39 -13.82 -17.18
C GLU A 426 5.27 -15.08 -17.15
N GLY A 427 5.01 -16.01 -18.07
CA GLY A 427 5.79 -17.26 -18.22
C GLY A 427 5.49 -18.35 -17.18
N LEU A 428 4.62 -18.11 -16.19
CA LEU A 428 4.24 -19.09 -15.19
C LEU A 428 3.12 -20.02 -15.67
N ASP A 429 3.19 -21.30 -15.30
CA ASP A 429 2.06 -22.23 -15.42
C ASP A 429 1.07 -22.06 -14.26
N GLU A 430 -0.04 -22.81 -14.28
CA GLU A 430 -1.09 -22.72 -13.27
C GLU A 430 -0.62 -23.01 -11.84
N LYS A 431 0.35 -23.92 -11.66
CA LYS A 431 0.89 -24.26 -10.34
C LYS A 431 1.85 -23.18 -9.86
N GLN A 432 2.75 -22.75 -10.75
CA GLN A 432 3.73 -21.71 -10.47
C GLN A 432 3.08 -20.35 -10.23
N ARG A 433 1.93 -20.08 -10.85
CA ARG A 433 1.16 -18.84 -10.65
C ARG A 433 0.88 -18.55 -9.17
N LEU A 434 0.72 -19.58 -8.34
CA LEU A 434 0.50 -19.43 -6.89
C LEU A 434 1.74 -18.88 -6.14
N LEU A 435 2.93 -18.96 -6.74
CA LEU A 435 4.16 -18.39 -6.19
C LEU A 435 4.34 -16.91 -6.55
N CYS A 436 3.64 -16.41 -7.58
CA CYS A 436 3.57 -14.99 -7.87
C CYS A 436 2.48 -14.35 -7.01
N LEU A 437 2.90 -13.61 -5.99
CA LEU A 437 2.01 -12.98 -5.03
C LEU A 437 1.34 -11.71 -5.56
N GLY A 438 1.85 -11.16 -6.67
CA GLY A 438 1.35 -9.94 -7.29
C GLY A 438 2.46 -8.96 -7.57
N GLY A 439 2.29 -7.72 -7.14
CA GLY A 439 3.23 -6.65 -7.46
C GLY A 439 2.76 -5.28 -7.03
N GLY A 440 3.39 -4.26 -7.59
CA GLY A 440 3.02 -2.87 -7.30
C GLY A 440 3.79 -1.87 -8.15
N GLY A 441 3.28 -0.65 -8.18
CA GLY A 441 3.98 0.46 -8.82
C GLY A 441 5.01 1.08 -7.89
N CYS A 442 6.19 1.42 -8.41
CA CYS A 442 7.25 2.07 -7.65
C CYS A 442 7.29 3.56 -7.97
N GLN A 443 7.12 4.42 -6.97
CA GLN A 443 7.30 5.87 -7.09
C GLN A 443 8.58 6.28 -6.35
N TRP A 444 9.70 6.27 -7.06
CA TRP A 444 10.97 6.80 -6.55
C TRP A 444 10.94 8.32 -6.42
N GLY A 445 11.74 8.83 -5.49
CA GLY A 445 11.63 10.18 -4.96
C GLY A 445 12.62 11.20 -5.55
N GLU A 446 13.50 10.87 -6.49
CA GLU A 446 14.57 11.78 -6.96
C GLU A 446 14.03 13.11 -7.51
N LYS A 447 12.82 13.08 -8.10
CA LYS A 447 12.12 14.25 -8.65
C LYS A 447 10.71 14.43 -8.08
N VAL A 448 10.39 13.71 -7.01
CA VAL A 448 9.04 13.67 -6.43
C VAL A 448 9.10 13.99 -4.94
N HIS A 449 8.25 14.91 -4.53
CA HIS A 449 8.07 15.35 -3.14
C HIS A 449 6.57 15.55 -2.87
N ASP A 450 6.20 15.96 -1.65
CA ASP A 450 4.79 16.12 -1.26
C ASP A 450 3.93 16.94 -2.26
N GLY A 451 4.53 17.95 -2.89
CA GLY A 451 3.80 18.88 -3.76
C GLY A 451 3.38 18.30 -5.11
N ASN A 452 3.98 17.20 -5.58
CA ASN A 452 3.69 16.62 -6.89
C ASN A 452 3.41 15.11 -6.86
N ILE A 453 3.54 14.45 -5.71
CA ILE A 453 3.41 12.98 -5.59
C ILE A 453 2.06 12.43 -6.06
N ASP A 454 0.95 13.11 -5.77
CA ASP A 454 -0.38 12.62 -6.09
C ASP A 454 -0.61 12.48 -7.59
N GLU A 455 -0.21 13.48 -8.37
CA GLU A 455 -0.39 13.51 -9.84
C GLU A 455 0.55 12.53 -10.54
N GLN A 456 1.68 12.20 -9.91
CA GLN A 456 2.60 11.18 -10.41
C GLN A 456 2.01 9.79 -10.22
N ILE A 457 1.55 9.45 -9.01
CA ILE A 457 1.02 8.11 -8.73
C ILE A 457 -0.36 7.91 -9.39
N TRP A 458 -1.24 8.91 -9.30
CA TRP A 458 -2.64 8.79 -9.69
C TRP A 458 -2.94 9.72 -10.87
N PRO A 459 -3.55 9.21 -11.96
CA PRO A 459 -4.38 8.01 -12.00
C PRO A 459 -3.67 6.77 -12.54
N ARG A 460 -2.37 6.81 -12.82
CA ARG A 460 -1.66 5.70 -13.50
C ARG A 460 -1.72 4.38 -12.73
N SER A 461 -1.61 4.44 -11.40
CA SER A 461 -1.76 3.27 -10.52
C SER A 461 -3.14 2.62 -10.55
N LEU A 462 -4.18 3.30 -11.08
CA LEU A 462 -5.50 2.67 -11.26
C LEU A 462 -5.47 1.54 -12.29
N ALA A 463 -4.59 1.62 -13.29
CA ALA A 463 -4.38 0.53 -14.24
C ALA A 463 -3.72 -0.68 -13.56
N ILE A 464 -2.73 -0.43 -12.71
CA ILE A 464 -2.06 -1.46 -11.90
C ILE A 464 -3.07 -2.14 -10.98
N SER A 465 -3.93 -1.35 -10.34
CA SER A 465 -5.02 -1.83 -9.47
C SER A 465 -5.97 -2.78 -10.23
N GLU A 466 -6.42 -2.40 -11.43
CA GLU A 466 -7.27 -3.25 -12.28
C GLU A 466 -6.56 -4.56 -12.69
N VAL A 467 -5.27 -4.51 -13.01
CA VAL A 467 -4.48 -5.72 -13.34
C VAL A 467 -4.35 -6.65 -12.14
N LEU A 468 -4.00 -6.11 -10.97
CA LEU A 468 -3.73 -6.92 -9.78
C LEU A 468 -5.01 -7.40 -9.08
N TRP A 469 -6.13 -6.71 -9.26
CA TRP A 469 -7.42 -7.13 -8.73
C TRP A 469 -8.17 -8.03 -9.70
N SER A 470 -8.45 -7.57 -10.92
CA SER A 470 -9.32 -8.26 -11.87
C SER A 470 -8.56 -9.21 -12.80
N ASN A 471 -7.26 -9.00 -12.99
CA ASN A 471 -6.37 -9.77 -13.87
C ASN A 471 -7.02 -10.11 -15.24
N PRO A 472 -7.35 -9.08 -16.04
CA PRO A 472 -8.07 -9.27 -17.29
C PRO A 472 -7.23 -10.06 -18.31
N LYS A 473 -7.85 -11.06 -18.93
CA LYS A 473 -7.21 -11.84 -20.01
C LYS A 473 -7.05 -11.03 -21.31
N ASP A 474 -7.98 -10.11 -21.56
CA ASP A 474 -7.93 -9.17 -22.68
C ASP A 474 -7.54 -7.78 -22.15
N THR A 475 -6.37 -7.30 -22.55
CA THR A 475 -5.82 -6.00 -22.15
C THR A 475 -6.13 -4.89 -23.16
N THR A 476 -7.10 -5.10 -24.06
CA THR A 476 -7.57 -4.09 -25.00
C THR A 476 -8.14 -2.87 -24.26
N ILE A 477 -7.64 -1.68 -24.60
CA ILE A 477 -8.08 -0.43 -23.99
C ILE A 477 -9.43 -0.01 -24.56
N THR A 478 -10.51 -0.40 -23.88
CA THR A 478 -11.89 -0.06 -24.28
C THR A 478 -12.35 1.29 -23.73
N GLN A 479 -13.40 1.87 -24.33
CA GLN A 479 -14.05 3.06 -23.79
C GLN A 479 -14.65 2.80 -22.40
N LYS A 480 -15.15 1.58 -22.14
CA LYS A 480 -15.70 1.20 -20.83
C LYS A 480 -14.63 1.23 -19.74
N LEU A 481 -13.44 0.72 -20.02
CA LEU A 481 -12.30 0.79 -19.09
C LEU A 481 -11.97 2.25 -18.75
N LYS A 482 -11.82 3.10 -19.78
CA LYS A 482 -11.51 4.53 -19.59
C LYS A 482 -12.53 5.23 -18.69
N VAL A 483 -13.83 5.00 -18.93
CA VAL A 483 -14.90 5.60 -18.13
C VAL A 483 -14.84 5.15 -16.67
N ARG A 484 -14.68 3.85 -16.40
CA ARG A 484 -14.61 3.32 -15.02
C ARG A 484 -13.40 3.87 -14.27
N LEU A 485 -12.22 3.84 -14.88
CA LEU A 485 -11.01 4.39 -14.25
C LEU A 485 -11.13 5.91 -14.03
N ASN A 486 -11.73 6.66 -14.97
CA ASN A 486 -11.97 8.09 -14.79
C ASN A 486 -12.98 8.41 -13.67
N ASN A 487 -14.01 7.59 -13.50
CA ASN A 487 -14.94 7.73 -12.37
C ASN A 487 -14.22 7.49 -11.04
N LEU A 488 -13.33 6.49 -10.99
CA LEU A 488 -12.52 6.21 -9.82
C LEU A 488 -11.54 7.36 -9.51
N THR A 489 -10.93 7.98 -10.52
CA THR A 489 -10.16 9.23 -10.37
C THR A 489 -10.97 10.31 -9.64
N CYS A 490 -12.24 10.49 -9.99
CA CYS A 490 -13.08 11.46 -9.28
C CYS A 490 -13.31 11.11 -7.81
N LYS A 491 -13.44 9.81 -7.48
CA LYS A 491 -13.55 9.36 -6.08
C LYS A 491 -12.26 9.60 -5.29
N LEU A 492 -11.09 9.41 -5.92
CA LEU A 492 -9.80 9.79 -5.33
C LEU A 492 -9.72 11.29 -5.02
N ARG A 493 -10.18 12.14 -5.96
CA ARG A 493 -10.24 13.60 -5.75
C ARG A 493 -11.21 14.01 -4.66
N SER A 494 -12.34 13.30 -4.51
CA SER A 494 -13.26 13.52 -3.39
C SER A 494 -12.61 13.20 -2.04
N ALA A 495 -11.70 12.22 -2.01
CA ALA A 495 -10.93 11.85 -0.83
C ALA A 495 -9.66 12.71 -0.63
N GLY A 496 -9.55 13.85 -1.32
CA GLY A 496 -8.45 14.79 -1.14
C GLY A 496 -7.17 14.48 -1.93
N THR A 497 -7.12 13.37 -2.68
CA THR A 497 -5.97 13.04 -3.53
C THR A 497 -6.00 13.87 -4.81
N SER A 498 -4.93 14.60 -5.12
CA SER A 498 -4.81 15.40 -6.35
C SER A 498 -4.52 14.52 -7.56
N SER A 499 -5.43 13.59 -7.88
CA SER A 499 -5.27 12.67 -9.00
C SER A 499 -5.34 13.42 -10.33
N GLY A 500 -4.38 13.20 -11.23
CA GLY A 500 -4.37 13.76 -12.58
C GLY A 500 -5.53 13.29 -13.46
N ALA A 501 -5.63 13.78 -14.70
CA ALA A 501 -6.65 13.32 -15.65
C ALA A 501 -6.14 12.10 -16.44
N LEU A 502 -6.98 11.05 -16.56
CA LEU A 502 -6.65 9.86 -17.34
C LEU A 502 -6.91 10.05 -18.84
N ILE A 503 -7.95 10.81 -19.17
CA ILE A 503 -8.40 11.14 -20.52
C ILE A 503 -8.98 12.56 -20.52
N PRO A 504 -9.13 13.20 -21.68
CA PRO A 504 -10.00 14.37 -21.78
C PRO A 504 -11.41 14.02 -21.30
N SER A 505 -11.86 14.68 -20.23
CA SER A 505 -13.17 14.46 -19.62
C SER A 505 -13.77 15.77 -19.11
N ALA A 506 -15.05 15.77 -18.80
CA ALA A 506 -15.64 16.82 -17.98
C ALA A 506 -14.96 16.85 -16.59
N PRO A 507 -14.95 18.00 -15.89
CA PRO A 507 -14.51 18.08 -14.50
C PRO A 507 -15.32 17.14 -13.61
N CYS A 508 -14.71 16.64 -12.53
CA CYS A 508 -15.40 15.84 -11.52
C CYS A 508 -16.45 16.73 -10.83
N PRO A 509 -17.75 16.49 -11.03
CA PRO A 509 -18.78 17.42 -10.57
C PRO A 509 -18.81 17.48 -9.04
N GLY A 510 -18.98 18.69 -8.49
CA GLY A 510 -18.97 18.94 -7.04
C GLY A 510 -17.60 18.82 -6.35
N VAL A 511 -16.57 18.36 -7.07
CA VAL A 511 -15.24 18.08 -6.54
C VAL A 511 -14.24 19.10 -7.08
N ASP A 512 -14.17 19.25 -8.40
CA ASP A 512 -13.19 20.15 -9.04
C ASP A 512 -13.59 21.63 -8.99
N SER A 513 -14.82 21.95 -8.56
CA SER A 513 -15.25 23.31 -8.23
C SER A 513 -14.72 23.79 -6.87
N ILE A 514 -14.17 22.90 -6.05
CA ILE A 514 -13.61 23.21 -4.73
C ILE A 514 -12.09 23.39 -4.88
N PRO A 515 -11.50 24.52 -4.46
CA PRO A 515 -10.05 24.72 -4.52
C PRO A 515 -9.28 23.59 -3.84
N ASN A 516 -8.17 23.12 -4.44
CA ASN A 516 -7.32 22.03 -3.91
C ASN A 516 -7.00 22.21 -2.42
N LYS A 517 -6.62 23.41 -2.01
CA LYS A 517 -6.31 23.73 -0.62
C LYS A 517 -7.49 23.43 0.31
N LYS A 518 -8.70 23.82 -0.07
CA LYS A 518 -9.92 23.54 0.72
C LYS A 518 -10.28 22.05 0.72
N ARG A 519 -10.02 21.31 -0.37
CA ARG A 519 -10.21 19.85 -0.40
C ARG A 519 -9.27 19.15 0.58
N LEU A 520 -7.99 19.54 0.57
CA LEU A 520 -6.99 19.05 1.51
C LEU A 520 -7.30 19.45 2.95
N ASP A 521 -7.75 20.68 3.18
CA ASP A 521 -8.15 21.15 4.52
C ASP A 521 -9.40 20.42 5.02
N ASN A 522 -10.39 20.16 4.17
CA ASN A 522 -11.58 19.37 4.53
C ASN A 522 -11.21 17.91 4.85
N TRP A 523 -10.31 17.30 4.07
CA TRP A 523 -9.77 15.97 4.36
C TRP A 523 -8.99 15.96 5.69
N ARG A 524 -8.14 16.97 5.94
CA ARG A 524 -7.44 17.13 7.22
C ARG A 524 -8.38 17.37 8.40
N GLN A 525 -9.51 18.02 8.18
CA GLN A 525 -10.54 18.20 9.22
C GLN A 525 -11.27 16.88 9.52
N GLN A 526 -11.50 16.02 8.51
CA GLN A 526 -11.98 14.66 8.74
C GLN A 526 -10.97 13.85 9.57
N ASP A 527 -9.67 13.95 9.27
CA ASP A 527 -8.60 13.39 10.11
C ASP A 527 -8.54 14.03 11.52
N ALA A 528 -8.86 15.33 11.66
CA ALA A 528 -8.81 16.04 12.95
C ALA A 528 -10.01 15.76 13.87
N PHE A 529 -11.15 15.32 13.32
CA PHE A 529 -12.27 14.79 14.12
C PHE A 529 -11.85 13.55 14.93
N GLU A 530 -10.81 12.82 14.51
CA GLU A 530 -10.21 11.71 15.27
C GLU A 530 -9.55 12.19 16.60
N GLN A 531 -9.16 13.47 16.71
CA GLN A 531 -8.47 13.99 17.91
C GLN A 531 -9.40 14.68 18.93
N SER A 532 -10.63 15.06 18.54
CA SER A 532 -11.61 15.65 19.47
C SER A 532 -12.48 14.63 20.17
N ASP A 533 -12.71 13.47 19.54
CA ASP A 533 -13.71 12.50 20.01
C ASP A 533 -13.17 11.48 21.02
N GLU A 534 -11.85 11.46 21.28
CA GLU A 534 -11.29 10.76 22.46
C GLU A 534 -11.77 11.36 23.81
N LYS A 535 -12.46 12.52 23.81
CA LYS A 535 -13.02 13.14 25.02
C LYS A 535 -14.51 12.94 25.24
N GLU A 536 -15.27 12.45 24.27
CA GLU A 536 -16.70 12.18 24.45
C GLU A 536 -17.00 10.74 24.03
N GLY A 537 -17.06 9.85 25.02
CA GLY A 537 -17.40 8.45 24.83
C GLY A 537 -18.70 8.29 24.05
N TRP A 538 -18.72 7.30 23.16
CA TRP A 538 -19.85 6.87 22.36
C TRP A 538 -21.07 6.55 23.26
N GLY A 539 -21.89 7.57 23.49
CA GLY A 539 -23.09 7.53 24.30
C GLY A 539 -24.11 8.51 23.76
N ASN A 540 -25.03 7.98 22.95
CA ASN A 540 -26.23 8.62 22.40
C ASN A 540 -26.00 9.76 21.40
N ARG A 541 -26.07 9.43 20.10
CA ARG A 541 -26.87 10.16 19.11
C ARG A 541 -27.24 9.25 17.94
#